data_AF-K9EJC1-F1
#
_entry.id   AF-K9EJC1-F1
#
_cell.length_a   1.000
_cell.length_b   1.000
_cell.length_c   1.000
_cell.angle_alpha   90.00
_cell.angle_beta   90.00
_cell.angle_gamma   90.00
#
_symmetry.space_group_name_H-M   'P 1'
#
loop_
_entity.id
_entity.type
_entity.pdbx_description
1 polymer ?
#
loop_
_entity_poly.entity_id
_entity_poly.type
_entity_poly.pdbx_seq_one_letter_code
_entity_poly.pdbx_strand_id
1 'polypeptide(L)'
;MKVGELEYFFDTAVFPALSLSAQAIIESDSFIDDLDMKIDDYLQFSLVHGVELPDEILDATETEVRSAWDPELYERTLGWIAKHREKNQAAVA
;
A
#
# COMPACT_ATOMS: atom_id res chain seq x y z
N MET A 1 -3.86 -4.50 -13.62
CA MET A 1 -3.91 -5.47 -12.51
C MET A 1 -5.32 -5.47 -11.94
N LYS A 2 -5.86 -6.61 -11.53
CA LYS A 2 -7.15 -6.67 -10.80
C LYS A 2 -6.90 -6.50 -9.30
N VAL A 3 -7.90 -6.03 -8.55
CA VAL A 3 -7.85 -5.89 -7.07
C VAL A 3 -7.26 -7.12 -6.38
N GLY A 4 -7.70 -8.33 -6.72
CA GLY A 4 -7.17 -9.55 -6.09
C GLY A 4 -5.70 -9.86 -6.41
N GLU A 5 -5.17 -9.37 -7.53
CA GLU A 5 -3.74 -9.49 -7.84
C GLU A 5 -2.92 -8.47 -7.04
N LEU A 6 -3.49 -7.29 -6.79
CA LEU A 6 -2.90 -6.24 -5.95
C LEU A 6 -2.78 -6.71 -4.50
N GLU A 7 -3.88 -7.24 -3.95
CA GLU A 7 -3.92 -7.81 -2.61
C GLU A 7 -2.89 -8.95 -2.47
N TYR A 8 -2.86 -9.87 -3.44
CA TYR A 8 -1.90 -10.96 -3.44
C TYR A 8 -0.44 -10.47 -3.41
N PHE A 9 -0.11 -9.43 -4.17
CA PHE A 9 1.24 -8.83 -4.13
C PHE A 9 1.57 -8.29 -2.74
N PHE A 10 0.65 -7.52 -2.14
CA PHE A 10 0.87 -6.96 -0.81
C PHE A 10 1.03 -8.06 0.25
N ASP A 11 0.18 -9.08 0.23
CA ASP A 11 0.23 -10.18 1.21
C ASP A 11 1.49 -11.05 1.07
N THR A 12 1.99 -11.25 -0.15
CA THR A 12 3.08 -12.21 -0.40
C THR A 12 4.46 -11.58 -0.54
N ALA A 13 4.55 -10.36 -1.05
CA ALA A 13 5.81 -9.68 -1.28
C ALA A 13 6.09 -8.59 -0.23
N VAL A 14 5.06 -7.83 0.17
CA VAL A 14 5.24 -6.68 1.07
C VAL A 14 5.14 -7.11 2.53
N PHE A 15 4.08 -7.81 2.91
CA PHE A 15 3.81 -8.20 4.29
C PHE A 15 5.01 -8.89 4.98
N PRO A 16 5.68 -9.90 4.36
CA PRO A 16 6.81 -10.57 5.00
C PRO A 16 8.05 -9.68 5.16
N ALA A 17 8.13 -8.58 4.40
CA ALA A 17 9.24 -7.63 4.45
C ALA A 17 9.03 -6.52 5.51
N LEU A 18 7.83 -6.41 6.09
CA LEU A 18 7.53 -5.45 7.15
C LEU A 18 8.03 -5.91 8.52
N SER A 19 8.13 -4.97 9.46
CA SER A 19 8.40 -5.31 10.86
C SER A 19 7.24 -6.10 11.49
N LEU A 20 7.52 -6.93 12.50
CA LEU A 20 6.49 -7.71 13.20
C LEU A 20 5.39 -6.81 13.80
N SER A 21 5.73 -5.59 14.23
CA SER A 21 4.74 -4.64 14.75
C SER A 21 3.80 -4.12 13.66
N ALA A 22 4.32 -3.86 12.46
CA ALA A 22 3.50 -3.46 11.31
C ALA A 22 2.62 -4.62 10.83
N GLN A 23 3.17 -5.84 10.78
CA GLN A 23 2.42 -7.05 10.46
C GLN A 23 1.22 -7.25 11.40
N ALA A 24 1.42 -7.08 12.71
CA ALA A 24 0.35 -7.23 13.69
C ALA A 24 -0.79 -6.20 13.56
N ILE A 25 -0.47 -4.98 13.11
CA ILE A 25 -1.47 -3.93 12.84
C ILE A 25 -2.29 -4.31 11.60
N ILE A 26 -1.63 -4.67 10.51
CA ILE A 26 -2.29 -5.09 9.26
C ILE A 26 -3.17 -6.34 9.47
N GLU A 27 -2.72 -7.31 10.28
CA GLU A 27 -3.52 -8.49 10.63
C GLU A 27 -4.77 -8.12 11.44
N SER A 28 -4.69 -7.11 12.31
CA SER A 28 -5.84 -6.61 13.06
C SER A 28 -6.89 -6.00 12.13
N ASP A 29 -6.45 -5.26 11.11
CA ASP A 29 -7.35 -4.62 10.14
C ASP A 29 -7.93 -5.64 9.14
N SER A 30 -7.17 -6.70 8.82
CA SER A 30 -7.65 -7.82 8.03
C SER A 30 -8.82 -8.57 8.68
N PHE A 31 -8.97 -8.50 10.02
CA PHE A 31 -10.10 -9.07 10.73
C PHE A 31 -11.43 -8.34 10.45
N ILE A 32 -11.37 -7.11 9.94
CA ILE A 32 -12.52 -6.24 9.68
C ILE A 32 -13.00 -6.36 8.22
N ASP A 33 -12.28 -7.11 7.37
CA ASP A 33 -12.54 -7.26 5.92
C ASP A 33 -12.56 -5.91 5.18
N ASP A 34 -11.75 -4.95 5.66
CA ASP A 34 -11.58 -3.62 5.07
C ASP A 34 -10.29 -3.61 4.24
N LEU A 35 -10.41 -4.07 3.00
CA LEU A 35 -9.30 -4.15 2.05
C LEU A 35 -8.66 -2.78 1.80
N ASP A 36 -9.46 -1.71 1.79
CA ASP A 36 -8.98 -0.36 1.50
C ASP A 36 -8.06 0.11 2.63
N MET A 37 -8.49 -0.07 3.89
CA MET A 37 -7.65 0.19 5.07
C MET A 37 -6.38 -0.66 5.07
N LYS A 38 -6.49 -1.95 4.75
CA LYS A 38 -5.34 -2.87 4.70
C LYS A 38 -4.29 -2.39 3.69
N ILE A 39 -4.71 -1.96 2.49
CA ILE A 39 -3.81 -1.43 1.46
C ILE A 39 -3.20 -0.08 1.88
N ASP A 40 -3.97 0.80 2.52
CA ASP A 40 -3.44 2.07 3.06
C ASP A 40 -2.31 1.82 4.07
N ASP A 41 -2.50 0.86 4.98
CA ASP A 41 -1.48 0.44 5.95
C ASP A 41 -0.25 -0.14 5.27
N TYR A 42 -0.42 -1.00 4.26
CA TYR A 42 0.71 -1.51 3.48
C TYR A 42 1.53 -0.37 2.88
N LEU A 43 0.89 0.63 2.31
CA LEU A 43 1.58 1.80 1.74
C LEU A 43 2.31 2.58 2.84
N GLN A 44 1.68 2.84 3.98
CA GLN A 44 2.29 3.56 5.09
C GLN A 44 3.52 2.82 5.63
N PHE A 45 3.37 1.54 6.00
CA PHE A 45 4.44 0.77 6.64
C PHE A 45 5.57 0.45 5.67
N SER A 46 5.29 0.22 4.40
CA SER A 46 6.33 0.05 3.39
C SER A 46 7.21 1.29 3.29
N LEU A 47 6.60 2.48 3.34
CA LEU A 47 7.33 3.74 3.29
C LEU A 47 8.20 3.90 4.54
N VAL A 48 7.62 3.70 5.73
CA VAL A 48 8.31 3.83 7.03
C VAL A 48 9.49 2.86 7.16
N HIS A 49 9.32 1.62 6.70
CA HIS A 49 10.35 0.59 6.79
C HIS A 49 11.30 0.54 5.59
N GLY A 50 11.15 1.46 4.65
CA GLY A 50 12.05 1.53 3.49
C GLY A 50 11.83 0.42 2.47
N VAL A 51 10.75 -0.36 2.55
CA VAL A 51 10.37 -1.34 1.52
C VAL A 51 10.05 -0.59 0.23
N GLU A 52 10.67 -1.01 -0.87
CA GLU A 52 10.45 -0.43 -2.19
C GLU A 52 9.20 -1.04 -2.81
N LEU A 53 8.34 -0.18 -3.36
CA LEU A 53 7.16 -0.61 -4.10
C LEU A 53 7.37 -0.28 -5.58
N PRO A 54 7.20 -1.26 -6.49
CA PRO A 54 7.32 -1.02 -7.92
C PRO A 54 6.29 0.01 -8.41
N ASP A 55 6.67 0.87 -9.35
CA ASP A 55 5.77 1.88 -9.92
C ASP A 55 4.50 1.26 -10.54
N GLU A 56 4.59 0.06 -11.12
CA GLU A 56 3.42 -0.67 -11.64
C GLU A 56 2.39 -0.98 -10.54
N ILE A 57 2.84 -1.30 -9.33
CA ILE A 57 1.96 -1.53 -8.19
C ILE A 57 1.34 -0.21 -7.73
N LEU A 58 2.13 0.87 -7.68
CA LEU A 58 1.64 2.20 -7.31
C LEU A 58 0.57 2.72 -8.29
N ASP A 59 0.77 2.52 -9.59
CA ASP A 59 -0.18 2.89 -10.65
C ASP A 59 -1.48 2.08 -10.56
N ALA A 60 -1.36 0.78 -10.29
CA ALA A 60 -2.52 -0.10 -10.09
C ALA A 60 -3.32 0.32 -8.84
N THR A 61 -2.64 0.54 -7.70
CA THR A 61 -3.30 1.00 -6.48
C THR A 61 -3.96 2.35 -6.67
N GLU A 62 -3.30 3.32 -7.33
CA GLU A 62 -3.90 4.63 -7.61
C GLU A 62 -5.17 4.52 -8.45
N THR A 63 -5.19 3.60 -9.43
CA THR A 63 -6.37 3.36 -10.27
C THR A 63 -7.54 2.86 -9.43
N GLU A 64 -7.30 1.91 -8.52
CA GLU A 64 -8.33 1.37 -7.64
C GLU A 64 -8.86 2.44 -6.67
N VAL A 65 -7.96 3.17 -6.00
CA VAL A 65 -8.29 4.27 -5.07
C VAL A 65 -9.19 5.31 -5.75
N ARG A 66 -8.86 5.70 -6.98
CA ARG A 66 -9.64 6.70 -7.74
C ARG A 66 -11.00 6.21 -8.23
N SER A 67 -11.26 4.91 -8.21
CA SER A 67 -12.47 4.34 -8.80
C SER A 67 -13.60 4.13 -7.80
N ALA A 68 -13.28 3.79 -6.54
CA ALA A 68 -14.28 3.17 -5.66
C ALA A 68 -14.11 3.44 -4.16
N TRP A 69 -13.02 4.07 -3.72
CA TRP A 69 -12.71 4.16 -2.28
C TRP A 69 -13.44 5.29 -1.57
N ASP A 70 -13.58 5.15 -0.25
CA ASP A 70 -14.12 6.19 0.63
C ASP A 70 -13.30 7.49 0.48
N PRO A 71 -13.95 8.66 0.29
CA PRO A 71 -13.27 9.95 0.17
C PRO A 71 -12.32 10.30 1.32
N GLU A 72 -12.60 9.88 2.56
CA GLU A 72 -11.75 10.16 3.72
C GLU A 72 -10.42 9.38 3.65
N LEU A 73 -10.45 8.16 3.10
CA LEU A 73 -9.27 7.32 2.92
C LEU A 73 -8.51 7.69 1.65
N TYR A 74 -9.25 8.05 0.60
CA TYR A 74 -8.75 8.42 -0.72
C TYR A 74 -7.60 9.43 -0.69
N GLU A 75 -7.75 10.58 -0.03
CA GLU A 75 -6.71 11.62 -0.04
C GLU A 75 -5.44 11.17 0.70
N ARG A 76 -5.62 10.43 1.80
CA ARG A 76 -4.52 9.88 2.60
C ARG A 76 -3.71 8.87 1.78
N THR A 77 -4.39 7.93 1.13
CA THR A 77 -3.75 6.87 0.34
C THR A 77 -3.02 7.44 -0.88
N LEU A 78 -3.61 8.42 -1.59
CA LEU A 78 -2.91 9.13 -2.66
C LEU A 78 -1.65 9.85 -2.16
N GLY A 79 -1.70 10.39 -0.95
CA GLY A 79 -0.53 10.98 -0.30
C GLY A 79 0.60 9.97 -0.07
N TRP A 80 0.29 8.72 0.28
CA TRP A 80 1.30 7.67 0.40
C TRP A 80 1.90 7.28 -0.95
N ILE A 81 1.07 7.13 -1.99
CA ILE A 81 1.52 6.80 -3.34
C ILE A 81 2.49 7.86 -3.87
N ALA A 82 2.18 9.15 -3.68
CA ALA A 82 3.06 10.24 -4.08
C ALA A 82 4.45 10.14 -3.41
N LYS A 83 4.48 9.89 -2.09
CA LYS A 83 5.74 9.74 -1.33
C LYS A 83 6.57 8.53 -1.78
N HIS A 84 5.94 7.42 -2.14
CA HIS A 84 6.63 6.27 -2.72
C HIS A 84 7.27 6.62 -4.07
N ARG A 85 6.56 7.32 -4.95
CA ARG A 85 7.12 7.76 -6.23
C ARG A 85 8.30 8.73 -6.04
N GLU A 86 8.19 9.68 -5.11
CA GLU A 86 9.30 10.57 -4.77
C GLU A 86 10.54 9.79 -4.28
N LYS A 87 10.33 8.79 -3.42
CA LYS A 87 11.39 7.89 -2.95
C LYS A 87 12.02 7.10 -4.10
N ASN A 88 11.21 6.53 -5.00
CA ASN A 88 11.69 5.76 -6.15
C ASN A 88 12.54 6.62 -7.09
N GLN A 89 12.10 7.85 -7.37
CA GLN A 89 12.87 8.81 -8.19
C GLN A 89 14.20 9.19 -7.55
N ALA A 90 14.23 9.39 -6.23
CA ALA A 90 15.46 9.70 -5.49
C ALA A 90 16.45 8.54 -5.46
N ALA A 91 15.99 7.29 -5.60
CA ALA A 91 16.85 6.11 -5.65
C ALA A 91 17.54 5.90 -7.01
N VAL A 92 17.01 6.51 -8.08
CA VAL A 92 17.52 6.40 -9.46
C VAL A 92 18.46 7.57 -9.83
N ALA A 93 18.48 8.64 -9.03
CA ALA A 93 19.30 9.84 -9.21
C ALA A 93 20.71 9.69 -8.62
#